data_AF-A0AAW5SAV4-F1
#
_entry.id   AF-A0AAW5SAV4-F1
#
_cell.length_a   1.000
_cell.length_b   1.000
_cell.length_c   1.000
_cell.angle_alpha   90.00
_cell.angle_beta   90.00
_cell.angle_gamma   90.00
#
_symmetry.space_group_name_H-M   'P 1'
#
loop_
_entity.id
_entity.type
_entity.pdbx_description
1 polymer ?
#
loop_
_entity_poly.entity_id
_entity_poly.type
_entity_poly.pdbx_seq_one_letter_code
_entity_poly.pdbx_strand_id
1 'polypeptide(L)' 'MNIRKIAAQVDPVAAQMAIARAMVALGSESNWDSETIEHVCSAISPAFPSGLPSVFNQDDSAVDFWASLS' A
#
# COMPACT_ATOMS: atom_id res chain seq x y z
N MET A 1 -3.79 -17.12 -3.77
CA MET A 1 -2.52 -16.40 -3.53
C MET A 1 -2.40 -16.20 -2.01
N ASN A 2 -1.21 -15.98 -1.42
CA ASN A 2 -1.13 -15.63 0.01
C ASN A 2 -0.19 -14.43 0.18
N ILE A 3 -0.25 -13.79 1.35
CA ILE A 3 0.51 -12.57 1.62
C ILE A 3 2.03 -12.73 1.41
N ARG A 4 2.59 -13.92 1.68
CA ARG A 4 4.03 -14.19 1.46
C ARG A 4 4.41 -14.15 -0.02
N LYS A 5 3.56 -14.68 -0.89
CA LYS A 5 3.77 -14.63 -2.35
C LYS A 5 3.68 -13.22 -2.91
N ILE A 6 2.89 -12.34 -2.28
CA ILE A 6 2.80 -10.93 -2.65
C ILE A 6 4.03 -10.18 -2.15
N ALA A 7 4.43 -10.38 -0.90
CA ALA A 7 5.64 -9.78 -0.34
C ALA A 7 6.89 -10.11 -1.17
N ALA A 8 6.98 -11.34 -1.71
CA ALA A 8 8.07 -11.76 -2.58
C ALA A 8 8.12 -11.05 -3.95
N GLN A 9 7.04 -10.36 -4.37
CA GLN A 9 6.97 -9.59 -5.62
C GLN A 9 7.34 -8.11 -5.41
N VAL A 10 7.42 -7.64 -4.16
CA VAL A 10 7.74 -6.25 -3.85
C VAL A 10 9.25 -6.06 -3.92
N ASP A 11 9.71 -5.05 -4.67
CA ASP A 11 11.12 -4.67 -4.68
C ASP A 11 11.57 -4.23 -3.27
N PRO A 12 12.62 -4.81 -2.68
CA PRO A 12 13.02 -4.50 -1.31
C PRO A 12 13.41 -3.04 -1.08
N VAL A 13 14.04 -2.39 -2.06
CA VAL A 13 14.48 -0.99 -1.94
C VAL A 13 13.26 -0.07 -2.01
N ALA A 14 12.33 -0.34 -2.94
CA ALA A 14 11.07 0.37 -3.03
C ALA A 14 10.23 0.20 -1.75
N ALA A 15 10.19 -1.00 -1.17
CA ALA A 15 9.51 -1.26 0.10
C ALA A 15 10.08 -0.43 1.24
N GLN A 16 11.42 -0.43 1.40
CA GLN A 16 12.09 0.38 2.42
C GLN A 16 11.78 1.86 2.26
N MET A 17 11.82 2.36 1.02
CA MET A 17 11.50 3.76 0.73
C MET A 17 10.03 4.10 0.97
N ALA A 18 9.10 3.21 0.64
CA ALA A 18 7.68 3.38 0.92
C ALA A 18 7.41 3.49 2.43
N ILE A 19 8.03 2.61 3.23
CA ILE A 19 7.92 2.65 4.69
C ILE A 19 8.50 3.96 5.24
N ALA A 20 9.68 4.38 4.79
CA ALA A 20 10.28 5.65 5.21
C ALA A 20 9.38 6.85 4.88
N ARG A 21 8.78 6.88 3.68
CA ARG A 21 7.85 7.94 3.27
C ARG A 21 6.56 7.93 4.10
N ALA A 22 6.02 6.76 4.40
CA ALA A 22 4.85 6.64 5.26
C ALA A 22 5.14 7.14 6.68
N MET A 23 6.32 6.82 7.24
CA MET A 23 6.75 7.36 8.55
C MET A 23 6.84 8.90 8.53
N VAL A 24 7.37 9.49 7.46
CA VAL A 24 7.43 10.96 7.31
C VAL A 24 6.02 11.55 7.25
N ALA A 25 5.14 10.99 6.41
CA ALA A 25 3.75 11.46 6.27
C ALA A 25 2.98 11.39 7.59
N LEU A 26 3.11 10.29 8.33
CA LEU A 26 2.43 10.13 9.63
C LEU A 26 3.00 11.06 10.71
N GLY A 27 4.33 11.27 10.69
CA GLY A 27 5.03 12.08 11.69
C GLY A 27 4.95 13.59 11.45
N SER A 28 4.59 14.03 10.24
CA SER A 28 4.45 15.45 9.90
C SER A 28 3.07 16.04 10.25
N GLU A 29 2.06 15.19 10.48
CA GLU A 29 0.69 15.63 10.76
C GLU A 29 0.44 15.79 12.27
N SER A 30 -0.14 16.92 12.68
CA SER A 30 -0.52 17.16 14.07
C SER A 30 -1.85 16.50 14.47
N ASN A 31 -2.67 16.13 13.48
CA ASN A 31 -3.94 15.43 13.66
C ASN A 31 -4.18 14.54 12.43
N TRP A 32 -4.60 13.30 12.65
CA TRP A 32 -4.86 12.38 11.55
C TRP A 32 -6.33 12.44 11.13
N ASP A 33 -6.55 12.60 9.85
CA ASP A 33 -7.85 12.61 9.21
C ASP A 33 -7.83 11.82 7.89
N SER A 34 -8.86 12.00 7.07
CA SER A 34 -8.95 11.34 5.77
C SER A 34 -7.82 11.72 4.81
N GLU A 35 -7.28 12.94 4.89
CA GLU A 35 -6.17 13.38 4.03
C GLU A 35 -4.87 12.65 4.40
N THR A 36 -4.71 12.31 5.68
CA THR A 36 -3.57 11.49 6.14
C THR A 36 -3.54 10.12 5.45
N ILE A 37 -4.70 9.51 5.20
CA ILE A 37 -4.79 8.23 4.47
C ILE A 37 -4.30 8.40 3.03
N GLU A 38 -4.65 9.51 2.36
CA GLU A 38 -4.20 9.79 1.00
C GLU A 38 -2.68 9.99 0.94
N HIS A 39 -2.08 10.69 1.91
CA HIS A 39 -0.63 10.86 2.01
C HIS A 39 0.10 9.52 2.17
N VAL A 40 -0.43 8.63 3.03
CA VAL A 40 0.12 7.29 3.23
C VAL A 40 -0.04 6.43 1.96
N CYS A 41 -1.19 6.49 1.30
CA CYS A 41 -1.42 5.78 0.04
C CYS A 41 -0.44 6.22 -1.06
N SER A 42 -0.24 7.54 -1.18
CA SER A 42 0.73 8.14 -2.11
C SER A 42 2.17 7.70 -1.80
N ALA A 43 2.53 7.61 -0.51
CA ALA A 43 3.85 7.14 -0.08
C ALA A 43 4.13 5.67 -0.46
N ILE A 44 3.10 4.81 -0.43
CA ILE A 44 3.21 3.37 -0.64
C ILE A 44 3.07 2.99 -2.12
N SER A 45 2.28 3.74 -2.90
CA SER A 45 1.99 3.46 -4.31
C SER A 45 3.22 3.09 -5.16
N PRO A 46 4.40 3.75 -5.03
CA PRO A 46 5.59 3.40 -5.81
C PRO A 46 6.19 2.02 -5.53
N ALA A 47 5.87 1.41 -4.38
CA ALA A 47 6.30 0.05 -4.05
C ALA A 47 5.28 -1.03 -4.46
N PHE A 48 4.14 -0.62 -5.03
CA PHE A 48 3.10 -1.57 -5.41
C PHE A 48 3.60 -2.48 -6.55
N PRO A 49 3.55 -3.81 -6.38
CA PRO A 49 4.03 -4.74 -7.40
C PRO A 49 3.09 -4.76 -8.61
N SER A 50 3.67 -4.85 -9.80
CA SER A 50 2.90 -4.95 -11.05
C SER A 50 2.14 -6.28 -11.15
N GLY A 51 0.97 -6.27 -11.80
CA GLY A 51 0.23 -7.49 -12.11
C GLY A 51 -0.74 -7.94 -11.01
N LEU A 52 -0.91 -7.16 -9.95
CA LEU A 52 -1.97 -7.33 -8.96
C LEU A 52 -3.09 -6.31 -9.17
N PRO A 53 -4.35 -6.63 -8.79
CA PRO A 53 -5.42 -5.63 -8.73
C PRO A 53 -5.01 -4.46 -7.85
N SER A 54 -5.15 -3.23 -8.32
CA SER A 54 -4.78 -2.04 -7.54
C SER A 54 -5.53 -2.01 -6.20
N VAL A 55 -4.81 -1.79 -5.10
CA VAL A 55 -5.41 -1.55 -3.77
C VAL A 55 -6.18 -0.23 -3.69
N PHE A 56 -6.01 0.64 -4.70
CA PHE A 56 -6.72 1.91 -4.83
C PHE A 56 -7.97 1.79 -5.72
N ASN A 57 -8.21 0.60 -6.27
CA ASN A 57 -9.41 0.31 -7.04
C ASN A 57 -10.43 -0.39 -6.13
N GLN A 58 -11.63 0.18 -6.03
CA GLN A 58 -12.71 -0.28 -5.14
C GLN A 58 -13.78 -1.08 -5.90
N ASP A 59 -13.44 -1.64 -7.07
CA ASP A 59 -14.34 -2.59 -7.74
C ASP A 59 -14.42 -3.93 -6.98
N ASP A 60 -15.56 -4.61 -7.15
CA ASP A 60 -15.86 -5.86 -6.44
C ASP A 60 -14.77 -6.91 -6.65
N SER A 61 -14.18 -6.97 -7.85
CA SER A 61 -13.16 -7.98 -8.17
C SER A 61 -11.83 -7.74 -7.45
N ALA A 62 -11.43 -6.49 -7.28
CA ALA A 62 -10.26 -6.11 -6.52
C ALA A 62 -10.49 -6.36 -5.03
N VAL A 63 -11.65 -5.96 -4.51
CA VAL A 63 -12.02 -6.17 -3.10
C VAL A 63 -12.05 -7.67 -2.76
N ASP A 64 -12.72 -8.49 -3.57
CA ASP A 64 -12.79 -9.94 -3.38
C ASP A 64 -11.40 -10.60 -3.44
N PHE A 65 -10.56 -10.17 -4.38
CA PHE A 65 -9.18 -10.64 -4.45
C PHE A 65 -8.44 -10.36 -3.15
N TRP A 66 -8.45 -9.11 -2.65
CA TRP A 66 -7.70 -8.72 -1.46
C TRP A 66 -8.26 -9.35 -0.17
N ALA A 67 -9.58 -9.45 -0.04
CA ALA A 67 -10.24 -10.08 1.10
C ALA A 67 -9.93 -11.60 1.21
N SER A 68 -9.64 -12.25 0.07
CA SER A 68 -9.30 -13.68 0.03
C SER A 68 -7.89 -14.03 0.51
N LEU A 69 -7.03 -13.04 0.81
CA LEU A 69 -5.60 -13.24 1.08
C LEU A 69 -5.24 -13.38 2.57
N SER A 70 -6.24 -13.47 3.46
CA SER A 70 -6.08 -13.63 4.92
C SER A 70 -5.08 -14.73 5.31
#